data_AF-A0A4S4L4X8-F1
#
_entry.id   AF-A0A4S4L4X8-F1
#
_cell.length_a   1.000
_cell.length_b   1.000
_cell.length_c   1.000
_cell.angle_alpha   90.00
_cell.angle_beta   90.00
_cell.angle_gamma   90.00
#
_symmetry.space_group_name_H-M   'P 1'
#
loop_
_entity.id
_entity.type
_entity.pdbx_description
1 polymer ?
#
loop_
_entity_poly.entity_id
_entity_poly.type
_entity_poly.pdbx_seq_one_letter_code
_entity_poly.pdbx_strand_id
1 'polypeptide(L)'
;MKLLISISMLYVTSAAVARTFTVTNSCPFTIWPALFTDLNVAPNVPDQPTGWEAPAFSSVSFTVPDNWKAGRIWGRRNCDFSTVQGPTSCATGGCNGGLLCDPHTGTGVPPVTVAEWTLQGDGNKDFYDVSLVDGYDLPMSITNNVGCPVANCPVDLGPNCPSVLQGPFDSTGFPLGCKSACFANLDGDPQDSANCCTGSHDTAATCPSSGVEFYSYFKGNCPNAYGYAFDESSEALHGLLQFTTRVRLHMQNLDYDQLYTDLTISTNVPDQVTGWEAAAFSAINFTVPDNWKAGRIWGRRNCDFSVNPGPNSCATGGCNGGLLCDNTTGTGVPPVTLAEWTLQGDQNLDFYDVSLVDGSDLPMRIDNNVGCPVADCPVDLGPDCPSVLQGPFDSIGFPLGCKSACFANLDGDQANSPDCCSGQFDTPQTCPSSGVEFYSYFKGNCPNAYAYAFDESSNTALWTCDSGKSADYTLTFCPNTTATATSFGNASLSTPSSTTSSSGGTSSTTGDPIIVSRAFSDARQGVMCTLVVALSVGLGLAIALT
;
A
#
# COMPACT_ATOMS: atom_id res chain seq x y z
N MET A 1 -70.59 7.45 27.62
CA MET A 1 -69.51 7.24 26.63
C MET A 1 -68.20 7.64 27.28
N LYS A 2 -67.33 6.69 27.62
CA LYS A 2 -65.94 6.97 28.02
C LYS A 2 -65.09 6.81 26.76
N LEU A 3 -64.51 7.91 26.30
CA LEU A 3 -63.64 7.95 25.12
C LEU A 3 -62.23 7.51 25.55
N LEU A 4 -61.79 6.35 25.06
CA LEU A 4 -60.41 5.88 25.22
C LEU A 4 -59.58 6.44 24.06
N ILE A 5 -58.63 7.32 24.36
CA ILE A 5 -57.65 7.81 23.40
C ILE A 5 -56.46 6.86 23.46
N SER A 6 -56.23 6.12 22.38
CA SER A 6 -55.06 5.26 22.20
C SER A 6 -53.91 6.11 21.64
N ILE A 7 -52.81 6.19 22.38
CA ILE A 7 -51.58 6.86 21.95
C ILE A 7 -50.71 5.82 21.26
N SER A 8 -50.64 5.86 19.92
CA SER A 8 -49.67 5.07 19.15
C SER A 8 -48.29 5.73 19.27
N MET A 9 -47.36 5.05 19.94
CA MET A 9 -45.93 5.37 19.89
C MET A 9 -45.42 5.10 18.46
N LEU A 10 -44.98 6.16 17.79
CA LEU A 10 -44.24 6.08 16.55
C LEU A 10 -42.79 5.70 16.90
N TYR A 11 -42.40 4.46 16.61
CA TYR A 11 -41.00 4.05 16.68
C TYR A 11 -40.27 4.63 15.47
N VAL A 12 -39.45 5.66 15.69
CA VAL A 12 -38.47 6.11 14.70
C VAL A 12 -37.35 5.07 14.69
N THR A 13 -37.32 4.21 13.67
CA THR A 13 -36.17 3.36 13.40
C THR A 13 -35.02 4.25 12.96
N SER A 14 -34.05 4.52 13.84
CA SER A 14 -32.77 5.09 13.44
C SER A 14 -32.12 4.12 12.46
N ALA A 15 -32.00 4.49 11.19
CA ALA A 15 -31.15 3.76 10.26
C ALA A 15 -29.74 3.79 10.84
N ALA A 16 -29.18 2.62 11.16
CA ALA A 16 -27.78 2.52 11.53
C ALA A 16 -26.98 2.97 10.30
N VAL A 17 -26.29 4.10 10.43
CA VAL A 17 -25.32 4.53 9.43
C VAL A 17 -24.16 3.53 9.52
N ALA A 18 -23.81 2.97 8.37
CA ALA A 18 -22.80 1.94 8.27
C ALA A 18 -21.93 2.23 7.05
N ARG A 19 -20.66 1.85 7.15
CA ARG A 19 -19.66 2.07 6.12
C ARG A 19 -19.27 0.76 5.45
N THR A 20 -18.73 0.86 4.24
CA THR A 20 -18.26 -0.31 3.49
C THR A 20 -16.78 -0.51 3.75
N PHE A 21 -16.39 -1.69 4.20
CA PHE A 21 -15.01 -2.13 4.22
C PHE A 21 -14.78 -3.04 3.02
N THR A 22 -13.60 -2.93 2.41
CA THR A 22 -13.17 -3.83 1.34
C THR A 22 -11.81 -4.41 1.74
N VAL A 23 -11.75 -5.73 1.90
CA VAL A 23 -10.52 -6.46 2.17
C VAL A 23 -10.05 -7.08 0.86
N THR A 24 -8.86 -6.69 0.42
CA THR A 24 -8.25 -7.17 -0.83
C THR A 24 -7.02 -8.01 -0.50
N ASN A 25 -6.97 -9.24 -1.01
CA ASN A 25 -5.75 -10.01 -1.06
C ASN A 25 -4.95 -9.61 -2.30
N SER A 26 -3.91 -8.80 -2.13
CA SER A 26 -2.99 -8.42 -3.21
C SER A 26 -1.78 -9.36 -3.34
N CYS A 27 -1.70 -10.41 -2.52
CA CYS A 27 -0.63 -11.39 -2.61
C CYS A 27 -0.86 -12.32 -3.83
N PRO A 28 0.19 -12.85 -4.47
CA PRO A 28 0.05 -13.82 -5.57
C PRO A 28 -0.27 -15.24 -5.09
N PHE A 29 -0.73 -15.38 -3.84
CA PHE A 29 -1.12 -16.65 -3.23
C PHE A 29 -2.38 -16.44 -2.39
N THR A 30 -3.10 -17.53 -2.14
CA THR A 30 -4.29 -17.53 -1.28
C THR A 30 -3.91 -17.17 0.15
N ILE A 31 -4.67 -16.26 0.75
CA ILE A 31 -4.67 -16.01 2.20
C ILE A 31 -6.05 -16.36 2.76
N TRP A 32 -6.13 -16.54 4.08
CA TRP A 32 -7.42 -16.69 4.76
C TRP A 32 -7.60 -15.54 5.73
N PRO A 33 -8.25 -14.43 5.34
CA PRO A 33 -8.48 -13.36 6.28
C PRO A 33 -9.36 -13.82 7.44
N ALA A 34 -9.19 -13.18 8.58
CA ALA A 34 -9.93 -13.40 9.81
C ALA A 34 -10.36 -12.07 10.40
N LEU A 35 -11.46 -12.10 11.14
CA LEU A 35 -12.08 -10.94 11.76
C LEU A 35 -12.45 -11.25 13.20
N PHE A 36 -12.10 -10.34 14.11
CA PHE A 36 -12.43 -10.43 15.52
C PHE A 36 -13.01 -9.10 16.02
N THR A 37 -13.92 -9.19 16.98
CA THR A 37 -14.46 -8.04 17.72
C THR A 37 -14.46 -8.39 19.19
N ASP A 38 -13.90 -7.54 20.05
CA ASP A 38 -14.03 -7.77 21.48
C ASP A 38 -15.40 -7.31 21.98
N LEU A 39 -16.24 -8.31 22.20
CA LEU A 39 -17.61 -8.14 22.67
C LEU A 39 -17.68 -7.59 24.12
N ASN A 40 -16.56 -7.55 24.85
CA ASN A 40 -16.50 -6.87 26.15
C ASN A 40 -16.41 -5.34 26.02
N VAL A 41 -15.92 -4.83 24.88
CA VAL A 41 -15.80 -3.39 24.62
C VAL A 41 -17.06 -2.85 23.92
N ALA A 42 -17.52 -3.52 22.87
CA ALA A 42 -18.74 -3.13 22.16
C ALA A 42 -19.46 -4.35 21.54
N PRO A 43 -20.82 -4.36 21.53
CA PRO A 43 -21.59 -5.48 20.99
C PRO A 43 -21.79 -5.41 19.46
N ASN A 44 -21.43 -4.28 18.83
CA ASN A 44 -21.65 -4.06 17.41
C ASN A 44 -20.58 -4.80 16.59
N VAL A 45 -21.02 -5.68 15.69
CA VAL A 45 -20.13 -6.49 14.84
C VAL A 45 -20.41 -6.23 13.36
N PRO A 46 -19.41 -6.35 12.47
CA PRO A 46 -19.59 -6.34 11.03
C PRO A 46 -20.51 -7.48 10.54
N ASP A 47 -21.19 -7.25 9.42
CA ASP A 47 -21.96 -8.30 8.73
C ASP A 47 -21.05 -9.11 7.80
N GLN A 48 -20.10 -9.82 8.41
CA GLN A 48 -19.11 -10.64 7.72
C GLN A 48 -18.71 -11.83 8.62
N PRO A 49 -18.58 -13.05 8.07
CA PRO A 49 -18.05 -14.19 8.83
C PRO A 49 -16.66 -13.90 9.40
N THR A 50 -16.35 -14.46 10.57
CA THR A 50 -15.07 -14.25 11.29
C THR A 50 -13.85 -14.85 10.60
N GLY A 51 -14.04 -15.48 9.43
CA GLY A 51 -12.95 -15.78 8.51
C GLY A 51 -13.45 -16.35 7.19
N TRP A 52 -12.63 -16.21 6.15
CA TRP A 52 -12.93 -16.66 4.79
C TRP A 52 -11.64 -17.00 4.04
N GLU A 53 -11.78 -17.66 2.89
CA GLU A 53 -10.70 -17.85 1.93
C GLU A 53 -10.69 -16.70 0.94
N ALA A 54 -9.53 -16.09 0.73
CA ALA A 54 -9.30 -15.05 -0.26
C ALA A 54 -8.23 -15.53 -1.24
N PRO A 55 -8.61 -16.01 -2.44
CA PRO A 55 -7.67 -16.31 -3.52
C PRO A 55 -6.77 -15.11 -3.85
N ALA A 56 -5.66 -15.37 -4.54
CA ALA A 56 -4.77 -14.31 -5.03
C ALA A 56 -5.57 -13.25 -5.81
N PHE A 57 -5.28 -11.98 -5.55
CA PHE A 57 -5.89 -10.81 -6.22
C PHE A 57 -7.41 -10.69 -6.10
N SER A 58 -8.00 -11.30 -5.06
CA SER A 58 -9.44 -11.23 -4.79
C SER A 58 -9.79 -10.16 -3.75
N SER A 59 -11.04 -9.69 -3.77
CA SER A 59 -11.56 -8.74 -2.78
C SER A 59 -12.92 -9.19 -2.26
N VAL A 60 -13.18 -8.87 -0.98
CA VAL A 60 -14.49 -9.02 -0.35
C VAL A 60 -14.89 -7.70 0.29
N SER A 61 -16.10 -7.22 -0.01
CA SER A 61 -16.66 -6.01 0.60
C SER A 61 -17.83 -6.37 1.50
N PHE A 62 -17.90 -5.71 2.66
CA PHE A 62 -18.97 -5.93 3.65
C PHE A 62 -19.27 -4.64 4.43
N THR A 63 -20.39 -4.68 5.14
CA THR A 63 -20.88 -3.54 5.92
C THR A 63 -20.34 -3.59 7.35
N VAL A 64 -19.82 -2.46 7.81
CA VAL A 64 -19.28 -2.26 9.15
C VAL A 64 -20.08 -1.15 9.86
N PRO A 65 -20.64 -1.41 11.06
CA PRO A 65 -21.30 -0.37 11.85
C PRO A 65 -20.35 0.79 12.18
N ASP A 66 -20.82 2.03 12.11
CA ASP A 66 -19.98 3.20 12.40
C ASP A 66 -19.46 3.24 13.85
N ASN A 67 -20.08 2.49 14.76
CA ASN A 67 -19.66 2.36 16.14
C ASN A 67 -18.99 1.00 16.43
N TRP A 68 -18.41 0.36 15.42
CA TRP A 68 -17.57 -0.82 15.61
C TRP A 68 -16.29 -0.43 16.34
N LYS A 69 -16.19 -0.84 17.60
CA LYS A 69 -15.03 -0.58 18.47
C LYS A 69 -14.28 -1.86 18.70
N ALA A 70 -12.96 -1.76 18.83
CA ALA A 70 -12.11 -2.89 19.18
C ALA A 70 -12.22 -4.01 18.13
N GLY A 71 -12.08 -3.61 16.87
CA GLY A 71 -12.12 -4.50 15.71
C GLY A 71 -10.72 -4.89 15.25
N ARG A 72 -10.53 -6.16 14.87
CA ARG A 72 -9.28 -6.66 14.27
C ARG A 72 -9.57 -7.41 12.98
N ILE A 73 -8.75 -7.18 11.96
CA ILE A 73 -8.70 -7.98 10.72
C ILE A 73 -7.25 -8.35 10.43
N TRP A 74 -6.99 -9.60 10.08
CA TRP A 74 -5.66 -10.07 9.71
C TRP A 74 -5.69 -11.16 8.64
N GLY A 75 -4.56 -11.39 7.98
CA GLY A 75 -4.38 -12.48 7.03
C GLY A 75 -3.82 -13.74 7.68
N ARG A 76 -4.09 -14.91 7.10
CA ARG A 76 -3.51 -16.19 7.53
C ARG A 76 -2.89 -16.89 6.34
N ARG A 77 -1.75 -17.55 6.54
CA ARG A 77 -1.02 -18.25 5.47
C ARG A 77 -1.00 -19.75 5.67
N ASN A 78 -0.93 -20.47 4.55
CA ASN A 78 -0.75 -21.92 4.48
C ASN A 78 -1.73 -22.68 5.40
N CYS A 79 -3.01 -22.40 5.24
CA CYS A 79 -4.05 -23.01 6.06
C CYS A 79 -4.54 -24.34 5.49
N ASP A 80 -4.74 -25.31 6.37
CA ASP A 80 -5.49 -26.54 6.13
C ASP A 80 -6.53 -26.74 7.23
N PHE A 81 -7.79 -26.50 6.88
CA PHE A 81 -8.92 -26.73 7.77
C PHE A 81 -9.52 -28.13 7.60
N SER A 82 -9.03 -28.96 6.68
CA SER A 82 -9.59 -30.30 6.46
C SER A 82 -9.21 -31.29 7.57
N THR A 83 -8.07 -31.07 8.23
CA THR A 83 -7.48 -31.99 9.20
C THR A 83 -7.53 -31.48 10.64
N VAL A 84 -7.43 -30.16 10.83
CA VAL A 84 -7.42 -29.49 12.14
C VAL A 84 -8.43 -28.35 12.13
N GLN A 85 -9.19 -28.23 13.21
CA GLN A 85 -10.06 -27.08 13.47
C GLN A 85 -9.54 -26.36 14.71
N GLY A 86 -8.81 -25.26 14.52
CA GLY A 86 -8.28 -24.48 15.63
C GLY A 86 -7.06 -23.62 15.26
N PRO A 87 -6.31 -23.15 16.27
CA PRO A 87 -5.23 -22.19 16.07
C PRO A 87 -4.08 -22.71 15.22
N THR A 88 -3.86 -24.03 15.17
CA THR A 88 -2.78 -24.65 14.40
C THR A 88 -3.22 -25.10 13.00
N SER A 89 -4.41 -24.71 12.56
CA SER A 89 -4.88 -24.98 11.19
C SER A 89 -4.15 -24.14 10.13
N CYS A 90 -3.42 -23.10 10.53
CA CYS A 90 -2.63 -22.24 9.65
C CYS A 90 -1.19 -22.19 10.13
N ALA A 91 -0.25 -21.97 9.19
CA ALA A 91 1.14 -21.78 9.56
C ALA A 91 1.35 -20.45 10.32
N THR A 92 0.69 -19.37 9.89
CA THR A 92 0.69 -18.06 10.58
C THR A 92 -0.73 -17.55 10.80
N GLY A 93 -0.91 -16.70 11.82
CA GLY A 93 -2.16 -15.99 12.06
C GLY A 93 -3.37 -16.87 12.42
N GLY A 94 -3.18 -18.17 12.69
CA GLY A 94 -4.29 -19.06 13.04
C GLY A 94 -5.09 -18.55 14.25
N CYS A 95 -6.31 -19.06 14.45
CA CYS A 95 -7.16 -18.61 15.56
C CYS A 95 -7.94 -19.76 16.17
N ASN A 96 -8.33 -19.61 17.44
CA ASN A 96 -9.35 -20.47 18.04
C ASN A 96 -10.60 -20.45 17.15
N GLY A 97 -11.18 -21.62 16.88
CA GLY A 97 -12.31 -21.78 15.95
C GLY A 97 -11.94 -22.27 14.53
N GLY A 98 -10.68 -22.13 14.10
CA GLY A 98 -10.24 -22.58 12.78
C GLY A 98 -10.60 -21.59 11.68
N LEU A 99 -11.31 -22.00 10.61
CA LEU A 99 -11.63 -21.11 9.49
C LEU A 99 -12.46 -19.91 9.98
N LEU A 100 -13.49 -20.18 10.78
CA LEU A 100 -14.29 -19.17 11.46
C LEU A 100 -13.71 -18.99 12.86
N CYS A 101 -13.10 -17.83 13.12
CA CYS A 101 -12.55 -17.55 14.44
C CYS A 101 -13.67 -17.48 15.49
N ASP A 102 -13.39 -18.02 16.67
CA ASP A 102 -14.26 -17.95 17.82
C ASP A 102 -14.44 -16.48 18.25
N PRO A 103 -15.68 -15.99 18.43
CA PRO A 103 -15.95 -14.57 18.65
C PRO A 103 -15.48 -14.05 20.01
N HIS A 104 -15.03 -14.90 20.93
CA HIS A 104 -14.56 -14.48 22.26
C HIS A 104 -13.06 -14.73 22.46
N THR A 105 -12.49 -15.71 21.77
CA THR A 105 -11.12 -16.19 22.01
C THR A 105 -10.25 -16.25 20.75
N GLY A 106 -10.81 -15.94 19.58
CA GLY A 106 -10.15 -16.05 18.28
C GLY A 106 -9.38 -14.79 17.86
N THR A 107 -8.51 -14.25 18.72
CA THR A 107 -7.83 -12.95 18.51
C THR A 107 -6.68 -12.97 17.49
N GLY A 108 -6.35 -14.14 16.94
CA GLY A 108 -5.16 -14.37 16.13
C GLY A 108 -3.98 -14.87 16.97
N VAL A 109 -3.21 -15.81 16.41
CA VAL A 109 -2.04 -16.42 17.05
C VAL A 109 -0.76 -15.80 16.46
N PRO A 110 0.07 -15.15 17.29
CA PRO A 110 1.36 -14.58 16.90
C PRO A 110 2.37 -15.61 16.34
N PRO A 111 3.26 -15.21 15.41
CA PRO A 111 3.36 -13.86 14.85
C PRO A 111 2.25 -13.57 13.84
N VAL A 112 1.69 -12.37 13.90
CA VAL A 112 0.62 -11.94 13.01
C VAL A 112 0.58 -10.42 12.87
N THR A 113 0.58 -9.94 11.63
CA THR A 113 0.31 -8.53 11.32
C THR A 113 -1.19 -8.30 11.41
N VAL A 114 -1.63 -7.34 12.21
CA VAL A 114 -3.06 -7.03 12.38
C VAL A 114 -3.39 -5.61 11.98
N ALA A 115 -4.57 -5.43 11.40
CA ALA A 115 -5.19 -4.13 11.24
C ALA A 115 -6.25 -3.95 12.34
N GLU A 116 -6.22 -2.81 13.02
CA GLU A 116 -7.03 -2.53 14.20
C GLU A 116 -7.90 -1.29 13.97
N TRP A 117 -9.12 -1.29 14.55
CA TRP A 117 -10.06 -0.16 14.45
C TRP A 117 -10.78 0.12 15.76
N THR A 118 -10.91 1.41 16.06
CA THR A 118 -11.93 1.96 16.96
C THR A 118 -12.70 3.06 16.23
N LEU A 119 -13.87 2.73 15.71
CA LEU A 119 -14.73 3.68 15.02
C LEU A 119 -15.60 4.47 16.01
N GLN A 120 -15.84 5.74 15.72
CA GLN A 120 -16.52 6.68 16.64
C GLN A 120 -15.94 6.61 18.06
N GLY A 121 -14.61 6.63 18.15
CA GLY A 121 -13.84 6.74 19.37
C GLY A 121 -13.93 8.13 20.00
N ASP A 122 -12.90 8.50 20.75
CA ASP A 122 -12.84 9.78 21.43
C ASP A 122 -13.02 10.96 20.47
N GLY A 123 -13.93 11.89 20.83
CA GLY A 123 -14.26 13.02 19.97
C GLY A 123 -14.97 12.65 18.67
N ASN A 124 -15.59 11.46 18.59
CA ASN A 124 -16.25 10.94 17.39
C ASN A 124 -15.28 10.79 16.20
N LYS A 125 -14.02 10.49 16.50
CA LYS A 125 -12.98 10.20 15.52
C LYS A 125 -12.88 8.70 15.29
N ASP A 126 -12.46 8.34 14.09
CA ASP A 126 -12.06 6.98 13.80
C ASP A 126 -10.55 6.85 14.04
N PHE A 127 -10.18 5.80 14.75
CA PHE A 127 -8.79 5.42 15.02
C PHE A 127 -8.54 4.08 14.35
N TYR A 128 -7.43 3.98 13.64
CA TYR A 128 -7.02 2.75 12.98
C TYR A 128 -5.51 2.69 12.81
N ASP A 129 -5.01 1.48 12.64
CA ASP A 129 -3.58 1.21 12.50
C ASP A 129 -3.29 -0.18 11.95
N VAL A 130 -2.08 -0.33 11.43
CA VAL A 130 -1.44 -1.62 11.22
C VAL A 130 -0.47 -1.82 12.37
N SER A 131 -0.52 -3.00 13.00
CA SER A 131 0.17 -3.29 14.24
C SER A 131 1.03 -4.55 14.09
N LEU A 132 2.32 -4.39 14.45
CA LEU A 132 3.33 -5.44 14.50
C LEU A 132 3.68 -5.80 15.96
N VAL A 133 2.87 -5.33 16.92
CA VAL A 133 3.02 -5.66 18.34
C VAL A 133 2.97 -7.18 18.54
N ASP A 134 2.08 -7.82 17.79
CA ASP A 134 1.90 -9.27 17.74
C ASP A 134 2.86 -9.96 16.75
N GLY A 135 3.88 -9.26 16.26
CA GLY A 135 4.80 -9.72 15.24
C GLY A 135 4.31 -9.43 13.82
N TYR A 136 4.96 -10.06 12.84
CA TYR A 136 4.72 -9.88 11.42
C TYR A 136 4.51 -11.21 10.72
N ASP A 137 3.61 -11.27 9.75
CA ASP A 137 3.49 -12.42 8.82
C ASP A 137 3.13 -12.05 7.37
N LEU A 138 2.43 -10.93 7.15
CA LEU A 138 2.06 -10.43 5.84
C LEU A 138 2.17 -8.89 5.76
N PRO A 139 2.57 -8.32 4.62
CA PRO A 139 2.46 -6.89 4.40
C PRO A 139 0.99 -6.48 4.43
N MET A 140 0.70 -5.31 5.01
CA MET A 140 -0.67 -4.85 5.19
C MET A 140 -0.78 -3.33 5.09
N SER A 141 -1.90 -2.85 4.56
CA SER A 141 -2.19 -1.42 4.44
C SER A 141 -3.67 -1.14 4.66
N ILE A 142 -3.96 -0.06 5.37
CA ILE A 142 -5.29 0.52 5.54
C ILE A 142 -5.32 1.85 4.80
N THR A 143 -6.19 1.92 3.78
CA THR A 143 -6.49 3.15 3.06
C THR A 143 -7.96 3.51 3.25
N ASN A 144 -8.32 4.75 2.92
CA ASN A 144 -9.69 5.23 2.99
C ASN A 144 -10.00 6.15 1.82
N ASN A 145 -11.28 6.30 1.50
CA ASN A 145 -11.76 7.13 0.40
C ASN A 145 -12.00 8.60 0.78
N VAL A 146 -11.54 9.03 1.97
CA VAL A 146 -11.76 10.39 2.49
C VAL A 146 -10.45 11.14 2.76
N GLY A 147 -9.31 10.60 2.34
CA GLY A 147 -8.00 11.27 2.42
C GLY A 147 -7.38 11.29 3.82
N CYS A 148 -7.80 10.42 4.74
CA CYS A 148 -7.11 10.25 6.02
C CYS A 148 -5.79 9.47 5.83
N PRO A 149 -4.79 9.64 6.73
CA PRO A 149 -3.46 9.05 6.51
C PRO A 149 -3.49 7.52 6.40
N VAL A 150 -2.56 6.96 5.63
CA VAL A 150 -2.43 5.51 5.44
C VAL A 150 -1.67 4.90 6.61
N ALA A 151 -2.21 3.83 7.19
CA ALA A 151 -1.48 2.98 8.14
C ALA A 151 -0.99 1.73 7.40
N ASN A 152 0.31 1.45 7.42
CA ASN A 152 0.85 0.33 6.67
C ASN A 152 2.16 -0.26 7.24
N CYS A 153 2.36 -1.54 6.95
CA CYS A 153 3.65 -2.20 6.92
C CYS A 153 3.82 -2.77 5.50
N PRO A 154 4.47 -2.01 4.59
CA PRO A 154 4.44 -2.35 3.17
C PRO A 154 5.46 -3.43 2.78
N VAL A 155 6.44 -3.70 3.63
CA VAL A 155 7.62 -4.55 3.33
C VAL A 155 7.41 -5.99 3.77
N ASP A 156 7.89 -6.94 2.96
CA ASP A 156 8.04 -8.31 3.44
C ASP A 156 9.21 -8.43 4.41
N LEU A 157 8.90 -8.53 5.71
CA LEU A 157 9.92 -8.68 6.74
C LEU A 157 10.49 -10.10 6.82
N GLY A 158 9.86 -11.10 6.19
CA GLY A 158 10.30 -12.50 6.22
C GLY A 158 11.77 -12.67 5.83
N PRO A 159 12.20 -12.28 4.61
CA PRO A 159 13.57 -12.48 4.13
C PRO A 159 14.65 -11.88 5.04
N ASN A 160 14.36 -10.74 5.68
CA ASN A 160 15.32 -9.97 6.48
C ASN A 160 15.00 -10.02 7.99
N CYS A 161 14.13 -10.93 8.43
CA CYS A 161 13.78 -11.06 9.83
C CYS A 161 15.01 -11.48 10.65
N PRO A 162 15.36 -10.78 11.74
CA PRO A 162 16.46 -11.16 12.61
C PRO A 162 16.34 -12.62 13.06
N SER A 163 17.44 -13.37 13.03
CA SER A 163 17.42 -14.82 13.26
C SER A 163 16.77 -15.26 14.57
N VAL A 164 16.84 -14.42 15.61
CA VAL A 164 16.22 -14.70 16.93
C VAL A 164 14.70 -14.53 16.94
N LEU A 165 14.14 -13.87 15.92
CA LEU A 165 12.72 -13.58 15.75
C LEU A 165 12.06 -14.45 14.66
N GLN A 166 12.85 -15.11 13.82
CA GLN A 166 12.35 -15.85 12.67
C GLN A 166 11.42 -16.99 13.06
N GLY A 167 10.39 -17.15 12.23
CA GLY A 167 9.51 -18.29 12.27
C GLY A 167 8.07 -17.89 12.56
N PRO A 168 7.10 -18.75 12.22
CA PRO A 168 7.28 -20.12 11.73
C PRO A 168 7.82 -20.19 10.29
N PHE A 169 8.33 -21.35 9.89
CA PHE A 169 8.94 -21.56 8.57
C PHE A 169 8.05 -22.43 7.69
N ASP A 170 8.10 -22.21 6.38
CA ASP A 170 7.47 -23.11 5.41
C ASP A 170 8.33 -24.35 5.13
N SER A 171 7.85 -25.23 4.23
CA SER A 171 8.55 -26.46 3.85
C SER A 171 9.88 -26.23 3.11
N THR A 172 10.13 -25.03 2.58
CA THR A 172 11.38 -24.64 1.93
C THR A 172 12.40 -24.07 2.92
N GLY A 173 11.98 -23.80 4.16
CA GLY A 173 12.78 -23.13 5.17
C GLY A 173 12.67 -21.60 5.11
N PHE A 174 11.71 -21.05 4.35
CA PHE A 174 11.44 -19.62 4.32
C PHE A 174 10.68 -19.20 5.59
N PRO A 175 11.09 -18.13 6.29
CA PRO A 175 10.36 -17.63 7.46
C PRO A 175 9.05 -16.96 7.03
N LEU A 176 7.93 -17.63 7.29
CA LEU A 176 6.58 -17.11 7.03
C LEU A 176 6.18 -15.99 7.98
N GLY A 177 6.86 -15.88 9.13
CA GLY A 177 6.62 -14.83 10.11
C GLY A 177 7.90 -14.39 10.83
N CYS A 178 7.77 -13.24 11.50
CA CYS A 178 8.78 -12.61 12.32
C CYS A 178 8.14 -12.21 13.66
N LYS A 179 8.54 -12.86 14.74
CA LYS A 179 8.01 -12.58 16.08
C LYS A 179 8.44 -11.19 16.54
N SER A 180 7.58 -10.50 17.29
CA SER A 180 8.05 -9.36 18.09
C SER A 180 8.96 -9.86 19.21
N ALA A 181 9.77 -8.97 19.79
CA ALA A 181 10.64 -9.33 20.92
C ALA A 181 9.86 -9.93 22.10
N CYS A 182 8.63 -9.46 22.33
CA CYS A 182 7.73 -10.01 23.34
C CYS A 182 7.39 -11.48 23.06
N PHE A 183 6.92 -11.81 21.86
CA PHE A 183 6.55 -13.18 21.51
C PHE A 183 7.74 -14.11 21.26
N ALA A 184 8.92 -13.55 21.01
CA ALA A 184 10.18 -14.29 21.06
C ALA A 184 10.68 -14.52 22.50
N ASN A 185 10.07 -13.87 23.50
CA ASN A 185 10.41 -13.95 24.92
C ASN A 185 11.91 -13.70 25.18
N LEU A 186 12.46 -12.64 24.60
CA LEU A 186 13.91 -12.38 24.61
C LEU A 186 14.46 -12.04 26.00
N ASP A 187 13.64 -11.43 26.85
CA ASP A 187 14.00 -11.11 28.24
C ASP A 187 13.64 -12.22 29.24
N GLY A 188 12.88 -13.22 28.82
CA GLY A 188 12.57 -14.42 29.58
C GLY A 188 11.43 -14.29 30.61
N ASP A 189 10.82 -13.11 30.76
CA ASP A 189 9.74 -12.85 31.71
C ASP A 189 8.62 -11.98 31.13
N PRO A 190 7.68 -12.55 30.36
CA PRO A 190 6.60 -11.79 29.73
C PRO A 190 5.65 -11.09 30.72
N GLN A 191 5.69 -11.42 32.02
CA GLN A 191 4.83 -10.81 33.04
C GLN A 191 5.40 -9.49 33.58
N ASP A 192 6.71 -9.29 33.47
CA ASP A 192 7.43 -8.06 33.85
C ASP A 192 8.51 -7.75 32.80
N SER A 193 8.07 -7.39 31.60
CA SER A 193 8.92 -7.29 30.42
C SER A 193 8.85 -5.91 29.78
N ALA A 194 10.02 -5.36 29.45
CA ALA A 194 10.13 -4.18 28.61
C ALA A 194 9.72 -4.46 27.16
N ASN A 195 9.94 -5.68 26.66
CA ASN A 195 9.52 -6.08 25.32
C ASN A 195 7.99 -6.21 25.19
N CYS A 196 7.30 -6.61 26.26
CA CYS A 196 5.84 -6.78 26.32
C CYS A 196 5.10 -5.59 26.94
N CYS A 197 5.82 -4.63 27.53
CA CYS A 197 5.28 -3.55 28.35
C CYS A 197 4.33 -4.05 29.45
N THR A 198 4.80 -4.98 30.27
CA THR A 198 4.06 -5.61 31.36
C THR A 198 4.76 -5.39 32.70
N GLY A 199 4.07 -5.65 33.81
CA GLY A 199 4.62 -5.54 35.16
C GLY A 199 5.07 -4.11 35.49
N SER A 200 6.36 -3.95 35.81
CA SER A 200 7.00 -2.67 36.10
C SER A 200 7.14 -1.77 34.87
N HIS A 201 6.89 -2.31 33.67
CA HIS A 201 6.91 -1.61 32.39
C HIS A 201 5.50 -1.30 31.84
N ASP A 202 4.46 -1.31 32.66
CA ASP A 202 3.08 -1.29 32.16
C ASP A 202 2.49 0.08 31.81
N THR A 203 3.33 1.12 31.71
CA THR A 203 2.98 2.47 31.25
C THR A 203 3.94 2.94 30.16
N ALA A 204 3.50 3.87 29.31
CA ALA A 204 4.34 4.48 28.28
C ALA A 204 5.64 5.11 28.85
N ALA A 205 5.57 5.71 30.04
CA ALA A 205 6.74 6.28 30.71
C ALA A 205 7.76 5.23 31.17
N THR A 206 7.30 4.02 31.51
CA THR A 206 8.13 2.91 32.00
C THR A 206 8.50 1.91 30.91
N CYS A 207 7.90 2.01 29.72
CA CYS A 207 8.21 1.22 28.53
C CYS A 207 8.56 2.11 27.33
N PRO A 208 9.67 2.86 27.39
CA PRO A 208 10.11 3.65 26.25
C PRO A 208 10.60 2.72 25.13
N SER A 209 10.47 3.16 23.88
CA SER A 209 10.93 2.42 22.71
C SER A 209 12.40 2.02 22.75
N SER A 210 13.26 2.78 23.46
CA SER A 210 14.67 2.44 23.68
C SER A 210 14.88 1.18 24.54
N GLY A 211 13.87 0.77 25.30
CA GLY A 211 13.88 -0.45 26.12
C GLY A 211 13.31 -1.68 25.41
N VAL A 212 12.74 -1.50 24.21
CA VAL A 212 12.12 -2.58 23.43
C VAL A 212 13.12 -3.07 22.39
N GLU A 213 13.52 -4.33 22.49
CA GLU A 213 14.46 -4.95 21.56
C GLU A 213 13.85 -5.02 20.16
N PHE A 214 14.69 -4.84 19.13
CA PHE A 214 14.30 -4.84 17.71
C PHE A 214 13.23 -3.81 17.30
N TYR A 215 12.84 -2.88 18.17
CA TYR A 215 11.92 -1.81 17.82
C TYR A 215 12.37 -1.02 16.57
N SER A 216 13.65 -0.66 16.49
CA SER A 216 14.21 0.05 15.34
C SER A 216 14.17 -0.75 14.04
N TYR A 217 14.21 -2.09 14.10
CA TYR A 217 14.05 -2.94 12.94
C TYR A 217 12.61 -2.88 12.41
N PHE A 218 11.62 -3.11 13.27
CA PHE A 218 10.21 -3.05 12.87
C PHE A 218 9.84 -1.65 12.41
N LYS A 219 10.19 -0.62 13.19
CA LYS A 219 9.84 0.76 12.85
C LYS A 219 10.59 1.30 11.64
N GLY A 220 11.85 0.91 11.46
CA GLY A 220 12.64 1.32 10.30
C GLY A 220 12.08 0.79 8.98
N ASN A 221 11.55 -0.44 8.97
CA ASN A 221 10.94 -1.04 7.78
C ASN A 221 9.46 -0.69 7.62
N CYS A 222 8.74 -0.49 8.73
CA CYS A 222 7.30 -0.20 8.74
C CYS A 222 7.01 1.05 9.58
N PRO A 223 7.38 2.26 9.08
CA PRO A 223 7.29 3.50 9.85
C PRO A 223 5.85 3.93 10.16
N ASN A 224 4.87 3.49 9.36
CA ASN A 224 3.45 3.80 9.56
C ASN A 224 2.68 2.66 10.25
N ALA A 225 3.39 1.74 10.91
CA ALA A 225 2.81 0.69 11.75
C ALA A 225 3.27 0.85 13.20
N TYR A 226 2.49 0.32 14.14
CA TYR A 226 2.94 0.16 15.53
C TYR A 226 3.97 -0.95 15.63
N GLY A 227 5.16 -0.62 16.15
CA GLY A 227 6.22 -1.60 16.40
C GLY A 227 6.14 -2.28 17.77
N TYR A 228 5.45 -1.67 18.74
CA TYR A 228 5.24 -2.21 20.10
C TYR A 228 4.06 -1.52 20.80
N ALA A 229 3.70 -2.00 22.00
CA ALA A 229 2.45 -1.66 22.70
C ALA A 229 2.24 -0.18 23.04
N PHE A 230 3.29 0.63 23.21
CA PHE A 230 3.20 2.08 23.48
C PHE A 230 3.92 2.91 22.41
N ASP A 231 3.95 2.43 21.17
CA ASP A 231 4.62 3.14 20.08
C ASP A 231 3.85 4.40 19.66
N GLU A 232 4.08 5.52 20.34
CA GLU A 232 3.47 6.81 19.99
C GLU A 232 4.14 7.47 18.76
N SER A 233 5.20 6.88 18.19
CA SER A 233 5.89 7.49 17.06
C SER A 233 5.13 7.34 15.73
N SER A 234 4.13 6.45 15.67
CA SER A 234 3.12 6.44 14.60
C SER A 234 2.23 7.68 14.63
N GLU A 235 2.02 8.29 15.81
CA GLU A 235 1.31 9.56 15.97
C GLU A 235 2.19 10.78 15.65
N ALA A 236 3.52 10.60 15.55
CA ALA A 236 4.49 11.66 15.31
C ALA A 236 4.43 12.25 13.87
N LEU A 237 3.42 11.91 13.09
CA LEU A 237 2.97 12.71 11.95
C LEU A 237 2.43 14.10 12.36
N HIS A 238 2.31 14.41 13.66
CA HIS A 238 1.89 15.74 14.15
C HIS A 238 2.95 16.56 14.92
N GLY A 239 4.22 16.16 14.90
CA GLY A 239 5.16 16.61 15.95
C GLY A 239 6.49 17.25 15.54
N LEU A 240 6.58 18.07 14.48
CA LEU A 240 7.61 19.15 14.35
C LEU A 240 7.39 19.95 13.04
N LEU A 241 6.38 20.82 13.04
CA LEU A 241 6.39 21.99 12.16
C LEU A 241 7.47 22.96 12.68
N GLN A 242 8.73 22.70 12.33
CA GLN A 242 9.62 23.82 12.03
C GLN A 242 9.29 24.26 10.61
N PHE A 243 9.00 25.55 10.47
CA PHE A 243 8.64 26.21 9.22
C PHE A 243 9.74 26.05 8.17
N THR A 244 9.73 24.93 7.47
CA THR A 244 10.19 24.78 6.10
C THR A 244 9.07 24.05 5.36
N THR A 245 8.38 24.78 4.49
CA THR A 245 7.43 24.31 3.48
C THR A 245 8.08 23.20 2.64
N ARG A 246 7.77 21.94 2.93
CA ARG A 246 8.25 20.77 2.19
C ARG A 246 7.11 19.77 2.02
N VAL A 247 7.05 19.15 0.84
CA VAL A 247 6.15 18.07 0.45
C VAL A 247 6.80 16.73 0.77
N ARG A 248 6.06 15.78 1.35
CA ARG A 248 6.56 14.42 1.56
C ARG A 248 6.27 13.55 0.33
N LEU A 249 7.30 12.88 -0.17
CA LEU A 249 7.19 11.82 -1.17
C LEU A 249 7.38 10.47 -0.47
N HIS A 250 6.39 9.60 -0.62
CA HIS A 250 6.46 8.19 -0.24
C HIS A 250 6.72 7.37 -1.51
N MET A 251 7.76 6.53 -1.52
CA MET A 251 8.03 5.63 -2.63
C MET A 251 7.87 4.20 -2.18
N GLN A 252 7.17 3.37 -2.97
CA GLN A 252 6.92 1.97 -2.67
C GLN A 252 7.27 1.10 -3.88
N ASN A 253 8.17 0.14 -3.70
CA ASN A 253 8.43 -0.90 -4.69
C ASN A 253 7.54 -2.12 -4.38
N LEU A 254 6.59 -2.49 -5.22
CA LEU A 254 5.80 -3.72 -5.07
C LEU A 254 6.27 -4.86 -6.00
N ASP A 255 7.36 -4.64 -6.75
CA ASP A 255 7.93 -5.65 -7.61
C ASP A 255 8.65 -6.74 -6.80
N TYR A 256 8.70 -7.96 -7.34
CA TYR A 256 9.49 -9.06 -6.77
C TYR A 256 10.99 -8.92 -7.06
N ASP A 257 11.34 -8.10 -8.05
CA ASP A 257 12.72 -7.77 -8.40
C ASP A 257 13.23 -6.54 -7.62
N GLN A 258 14.53 -6.51 -7.35
CA GLN A 258 15.18 -5.31 -6.84
C GLN A 258 15.15 -4.21 -7.91
N LEU A 259 14.65 -3.04 -7.53
CA LEU A 259 14.61 -1.87 -8.39
C LEU A 259 15.65 -0.85 -7.94
N TYR A 260 16.27 -0.18 -8.89
CA TYR A 260 17.07 1.00 -8.58
C TYR A 260 16.34 2.23 -9.05
N THR A 261 16.16 3.24 -8.20
CA THR A 261 15.37 4.43 -8.56
C THR A 261 16.24 5.68 -8.62
N ASP A 262 15.77 6.78 -9.19
CA ASP A 262 16.53 8.04 -9.31
C ASP A 262 15.62 9.29 -9.32
N LEU A 263 16.24 10.46 -9.22
CA LEU A 263 15.71 11.80 -9.10
C LEU A 263 16.52 12.81 -9.96
N THR A 264 15.95 13.38 -11.02
CA THR A 264 16.59 14.50 -11.76
C THR A 264 16.26 15.87 -11.15
N ILE A 265 17.23 16.80 -11.16
CA ILE A 265 17.28 17.95 -10.25
C ILE A 265 17.20 19.31 -10.99
N SER A 266 16.28 20.18 -10.56
CA SER A 266 16.36 21.64 -10.68
C SER A 266 16.99 22.26 -9.42
N THR A 267 17.25 23.56 -9.37
CA THR A 267 18.05 24.23 -8.32
C THR A 267 17.63 23.99 -6.85
N ASN A 268 16.46 23.40 -6.60
CA ASN A 268 15.96 23.01 -5.28
C ASN A 268 15.94 21.48 -5.17
N VAL A 269 16.76 20.93 -4.27
CA VAL A 269 17.04 19.49 -4.21
C VAL A 269 16.26 18.81 -3.08
N PRO A 270 15.63 17.66 -3.33
CA PRO A 270 15.15 16.73 -2.31
C PRO A 270 16.22 16.32 -1.30
N ASP A 271 15.79 15.93 -0.10
CA ASP A 271 16.69 15.45 0.95
C ASP A 271 17.05 13.95 0.80
N GLN A 272 17.20 13.48 -0.44
CA GLN A 272 17.64 12.12 -0.78
C GLN A 272 18.77 12.14 -1.79
N VAL A 273 19.52 11.03 -1.81
CA VAL A 273 20.50 10.75 -2.85
C VAL A 273 19.82 10.46 -4.19
N THR A 274 20.51 10.75 -5.29
CA THR A 274 20.08 10.50 -6.69
C THR A 274 20.19 9.03 -7.08
N GLY A 275 19.80 8.15 -6.16
CA GLY A 275 19.61 6.76 -6.46
C GLY A 275 19.98 5.83 -5.34
N TRP A 276 19.22 4.76 -5.25
CA TRP A 276 19.34 3.75 -4.22
C TRP A 276 18.79 2.43 -4.73
N GLU A 277 19.14 1.37 -4.02
CA GLU A 277 18.54 0.05 -4.19
C GLU A 277 17.25 -0.03 -3.37
N ALA A 278 16.14 -0.28 -4.05
CA ALA A 278 14.84 -0.55 -3.45
C ALA A 278 14.57 -2.06 -3.57
N ALA A 279 14.70 -2.77 -2.45
CA ALA A 279 14.30 -4.17 -2.38
C ALA A 279 12.82 -4.34 -2.72
N ALA A 280 12.43 -5.53 -3.15
CA ALA A 280 11.04 -5.92 -3.31
C ALA A 280 10.22 -5.56 -2.05
N PHE A 281 9.03 -5.00 -2.25
CA PHE A 281 8.12 -4.55 -1.18
C PHE A 281 8.66 -3.42 -0.29
N SER A 282 9.85 -2.88 -0.56
CA SER A 282 10.42 -1.80 0.25
C SER A 282 9.72 -0.47 0.03
N ALA A 283 9.81 0.41 1.04
CA ALA A 283 9.38 1.78 0.89
C ALA A 283 10.39 2.75 1.50
N ILE A 284 10.46 3.96 0.93
CA ILE A 284 11.22 5.07 1.49
C ILE A 284 10.35 6.32 1.58
N ASN A 285 10.71 7.22 2.48
CA ASN A 285 10.06 8.51 2.64
C ASN A 285 11.10 9.61 2.59
N PHE A 286 10.77 10.70 1.91
CA PHE A 286 11.61 11.87 1.88
C PHE A 286 10.86 13.14 1.64
N THR A 287 11.55 14.27 1.80
CA THR A 287 10.97 15.59 1.61
C THR A 287 11.56 16.28 0.39
N VAL A 288 10.69 16.94 -0.36
CA VAL A 288 11.06 17.80 -1.48
C VAL A 288 10.65 19.24 -1.18
N PRO A 289 11.40 20.24 -1.64
CA PRO A 289 10.97 21.63 -1.54
C PRO A 289 9.61 21.85 -2.23
N ASP A 290 8.72 22.67 -1.66
CA ASP A 290 7.39 22.93 -2.28
C ASP A 290 7.46 23.58 -3.66
N ASN A 291 8.61 24.14 -4.03
CA ASN A 291 8.89 24.69 -5.36
C ASN A 291 9.85 23.79 -6.15
N TRP A 292 9.79 22.48 -5.93
CA TRP A 292 10.52 21.50 -6.73
C TRP A 292 9.90 21.44 -8.14
N LYS A 293 10.67 21.93 -9.12
CA LYS A 293 10.27 22.05 -10.53
C LYS A 293 11.00 21.01 -11.36
N ALA A 294 10.33 20.50 -12.40
CA ALA A 294 10.91 19.52 -13.33
C ALA A 294 11.54 18.31 -12.62
N GLY A 295 10.87 17.86 -11.55
CA GLY A 295 11.28 16.68 -10.82
C GLY A 295 10.88 15.43 -11.59
N ARG A 296 11.79 14.47 -11.74
CA ARG A 296 11.47 13.17 -12.35
C ARG A 296 11.99 12.05 -11.50
N ILE A 297 11.18 11.02 -11.33
CA ILE A 297 11.55 9.78 -10.65
C ILE A 297 11.25 8.59 -11.56
N TRP A 298 12.16 7.63 -11.62
CA TRP A 298 11.96 6.39 -12.37
C TRP A 298 12.61 5.20 -11.67
N GLY A 299 12.36 4.01 -12.21
CA GLY A 299 12.91 2.74 -11.74
C GLY A 299 13.82 2.13 -12.80
N ARG A 300 14.66 1.18 -12.38
CA ARG A 300 15.68 0.55 -13.21
C ARG A 300 15.68 -0.94 -12.92
N ARG A 301 15.74 -1.76 -13.98
CA ARG A 301 15.71 -3.22 -13.88
C ARG A 301 17.06 -3.85 -14.22
N ASN A 302 17.33 -4.99 -13.60
CA ASN A 302 18.48 -5.86 -13.88
C ASN A 302 19.81 -5.10 -13.90
N CYS A 303 20.12 -4.43 -12.79
CA CYS A 303 21.33 -3.65 -12.67
C CYS A 303 22.52 -4.46 -12.09
N ASP A 304 23.69 -4.21 -12.64
CA ASP A 304 24.99 -4.64 -12.12
C ASP A 304 25.96 -3.45 -12.14
N PHE A 305 26.17 -2.87 -10.96
CA PHE A 305 27.11 -1.76 -10.77
C PHE A 305 28.55 -2.21 -10.51
N SER A 306 28.83 -3.51 -10.50
CA SER A 306 30.18 -4.05 -10.27
C SER A 306 31.10 -3.89 -11.48
N VAL A 307 30.52 -3.78 -12.68
CA VAL A 307 31.25 -3.83 -13.96
C VAL A 307 31.38 -2.48 -14.67
N ASN A 308 30.56 -1.46 -14.34
CA ASN A 308 30.71 -0.05 -14.72
C ASN A 308 29.78 0.84 -13.87
N PRO A 309 30.10 2.13 -13.62
CA PRO A 309 29.19 3.10 -12.98
C PRO A 309 28.49 4.00 -14.02
N GLY A 310 27.98 3.44 -15.12
CA GLY A 310 27.48 4.20 -16.26
C GLY A 310 26.04 3.86 -16.67
N PRO A 311 25.54 4.45 -17.76
CA PRO A 311 24.17 4.23 -18.22
C PRO A 311 23.85 2.78 -18.58
N ASN A 312 24.87 1.99 -18.93
CA ASN A 312 24.72 0.58 -19.31
C ASN A 312 24.80 -0.39 -18.12
N SER A 313 24.81 0.12 -16.88
CA SER A 313 24.83 -0.71 -15.69
C SER A 313 23.49 -1.36 -15.38
N CYS A 314 22.41 -0.94 -16.04
CA CYS A 314 21.07 -1.51 -15.92
C CYS A 314 20.57 -1.91 -17.30
N ALA A 315 19.69 -2.92 -17.35
CA ALA A 315 19.04 -3.30 -18.60
C ALA A 315 18.05 -2.23 -19.06
N THR A 316 17.27 -1.63 -18.13
CA THR A 316 16.36 -0.51 -18.39
C THR A 316 16.63 0.64 -17.42
N GLY A 317 16.28 1.86 -17.84
CA GLY A 317 16.31 3.06 -16.98
C GLY A 317 17.69 3.48 -16.48
N GLY A 318 18.78 2.87 -16.95
CA GLY A 318 20.13 3.21 -16.51
C GLY A 318 20.45 4.70 -16.72
N CYS A 319 21.44 5.23 -16.01
CA CYS A 319 21.75 6.66 -16.02
C CYS A 319 23.26 6.90 -16.00
N ASN A 320 23.70 8.08 -16.48
CA ASN A 320 25.05 8.53 -16.22
C ASN A 320 25.28 8.67 -14.71
N GLY A 321 26.37 8.12 -14.19
CA GLY A 321 26.69 8.09 -12.74
C GLY A 321 26.56 6.72 -12.08
N GLY A 322 25.79 5.79 -12.68
CA GLY A 322 25.65 4.42 -12.19
C GLY A 322 24.60 4.36 -11.07
N LEU A 323 24.96 3.85 -9.89
CA LEU A 323 24.00 3.71 -8.78
C LEU A 323 23.42 5.08 -8.38
N LEU A 324 24.32 6.06 -8.22
CA LEU A 324 23.99 7.45 -7.99
C LEU A 324 24.07 8.19 -9.32
N CYS A 325 22.93 8.62 -9.84
CA CYS A 325 22.89 9.30 -11.11
C CYS A 325 23.44 10.72 -10.99
N ASP A 326 24.07 11.18 -12.06
CA ASP A 326 24.66 12.50 -12.15
C ASP A 326 23.58 13.58 -12.18
N ASN A 327 23.67 14.55 -11.27
CA ASN A 327 22.65 15.58 -11.11
C ASN A 327 22.44 16.49 -12.34
N THR A 328 23.33 16.44 -13.34
CA THR A 328 23.27 17.29 -14.54
C THR A 328 22.96 16.49 -15.81
N THR A 329 23.44 15.26 -15.89
CA THR A 329 23.43 14.43 -17.11
C THR A 329 22.81 13.05 -16.89
N GLY A 330 22.42 12.71 -15.67
CA GLY A 330 21.81 11.43 -15.28
C GLY A 330 20.32 11.39 -15.60
N THR A 331 19.95 11.40 -16.88
CA THR A 331 18.58 11.09 -17.29
C THR A 331 18.42 9.57 -17.46
N GLY A 332 17.23 9.03 -17.17
CA GLY A 332 16.91 7.63 -17.43
C GLY A 332 17.07 7.31 -18.92
N VAL A 333 17.76 6.22 -19.24
CA VAL A 333 17.94 5.74 -20.61
C VAL A 333 16.69 4.97 -21.05
N PRO A 334 16.03 5.40 -22.14
CA PRO A 334 14.85 4.74 -22.69
C PRO A 334 15.09 3.28 -23.12
N PRO A 335 14.08 2.39 -22.99
CA PRO A 335 12.74 2.68 -22.49
C PRO A 335 12.70 2.86 -20.98
N VAL A 336 11.95 3.86 -20.52
CA VAL A 336 11.79 4.17 -19.10
C VAL A 336 10.42 4.82 -18.85
N THR A 337 9.65 4.26 -17.91
CA THR A 337 8.45 4.94 -17.40
C THR A 337 8.91 6.07 -16.47
N LEU A 338 8.36 7.27 -16.62
CA LEU A 338 8.72 8.42 -15.78
C LEU A 338 7.54 8.82 -14.89
N ALA A 339 7.82 9.21 -13.66
CA ALA A 339 6.91 9.96 -12.80
C ALA A 339 7.43 11.40 -12.69
N GLU A 340 6.63 12.39 -13.06
CA GLU A 340 7.06 13.78 -13.20
C GLU A 340 6.28 14.71 -12.26
N TRP A 341 6.96 15.74 -11.72
CA TRP A 341 6.36 16.77 -10.87
C TRP A 341 6.83 18.18 -11.20
N THR A 342 5.90 19.12 -11.08
CA THR A 342 6.14 20.56 -10.98
C THR A 342 5.28 21.12 -9.85
N LEU A 343 5.86 21.24 -8.67
CA LEU A 343 5.17 21.69 -7.45
C LEU A 343 5.08 23.22 -7.38
N GLN A 344 3.98 23.77 -6.86
CA GLN A 344 3.68 25.22 -6.87
C GLN A 344 3.82 25.85 -8.25
N GLY A 345 3.37 25.14 -9.28
CA GLY A 345 3.32 25.55 -10.68
C GLY A 345 2.44 26.76 -10.95
N ASP A 346 2.15 26.97 -12.23
CA ASP A 346 1.23 28.01 -12.66
C ASP A 346 -0.10 27.90 -11.92
N GLN A 347 -0.66 29.05 -11.56
CA GLN A 347 -1.92 29.14 -10.81
C GLN A 347 -1.88 28.48 -9.42
N ASN A 348 -0.68 28.29 -8.84
CA ASN A 348 -0.50 27.63 -7.55
C ASN A 348 -1.04 26.19 -7.55
N LEU A 349 -0.79 25.48 -8.65
CA LEU A 349 -1.10 24.07 -8.81
C LEU A 349 0.18 23.24 -8.80
N ASP A 350 0.14 22.10 -8.13
CA ASP A 350 1.08 21.04 -8.37
C ASP A 350 0.65 20.31 -9.64
N PHE A 351 1.57 20.18 -10.58
CA PHE A 351 1.38 19.40 -11.80
C PHE A 351 2.14 18.09 -11.66
N TYR A 352 1.51 16.98 -12.00
CA TYR A 352 2.16 15.66 -11.94
C TYR A 352 1.54 14.70 -12.94
N ASP A 353 2.35 13.74 -13.36
CA ASP A 353 1.96 12.75 -14.34
C ASP A 353 2.85 11.50 -14.30
N VAL A 354 2.34 10.42 -14.88
CA VAL A 354 3.14 9.28 -15.32
C VAL A 354 3.29 9.41 -16.83
N SER A 355 4.50 9.23 -17.34
CA SER A 355 4.84 9.49 -18.73
C SER A 355 5.52 8.28 -19.39
N LEU A 356 4.97 7.92 -20.56
CA LEU A 356 5.45 6.85 -21.45
C LEU A 356 6.03 7.42 -22.74
N VAL A 357 6.26 8.74 -22.79
CA VAL A 357 6.90 9.44 -23.92
C VAL A 357 8.25 8.78 -24.25
N ASP A 358 8.97 8.40 -23.20
CA ASP A 358 10.27 7.74 -23.25
C ASP A 358 10.16 6.21 -23.30
N GLY A 359 8.97 5.67 -23.59
CA GLY A 359 8.67 4.24 -23.49
C GLY A 359 8.29 3.82 -22.08
N SER A 360 8.31 2.52 -21.82
CA SER A 360 7.89 1.93 -20.56
C SER A 360 8.80 0.77 -20.17
N ASP A 361 9.12 0.65 -18.89
CA ASP A 361 9.87 -0.48 -18.34
C ASP A 361 9.26 -1.03 -17.05
N LEU A 362 8.67 -0.16 -16.23
CA LEU A 362 7.98 -0.51 -15.00
C LEU A 362 6.59 0.13 -14.92
N PRO A 363 5.59 -0.58 -14.39
CA PRO A 363 4.30 0.02 -14.05
C PRO A 363 4.45 1.03 -12.91
N MET A 364 3.72 2.14 -12.97
CA MET A 364 3.82 3.24 -12.00
C MET A 364 2.46 3.85 -11.67
N ARG A 365 2.33 4.35 -10.44
CA ARG A 365 1.15 5.09 -9.98
C ARG A 365 1.54 6.18 -9.00
N ILE A 366 0.94 7.37 -9.16
CA ILE A 366 1.08 8.53 -8.28
C ILE A 366 -0.27 8.77 -7.59
N ASP A 367 -0.28 8.62 -6.27
CA ASP A 367 -1.36 9.04 -5.37
C ASP A 367 -0.97 10.28 -4.57
N ASN A 368 -1.95 10.81 -3.85
CA ASN A 368 -1.75 11.87 -2.87
C ASN A 368 -2.71 11.70 -1.69
N ASN A 369 -2.33 12.26 -0.54
CA ASN A 369 -3.11 12.21 0.69
C ASN A 369 -4.31 13.18 0.73
N VAL A 370 -4.47 14.07 -0.26
CA VAL A 370 -5.52 15.12 -0.26
C VAL A 370 -6.64 14.87 -1.29
N GLY A 371 -6.70 13.68 -1.87
CA GLY A 371 -7.75 13.25 -2.78
C GLY A 371 -7.77 13.95 -4.14
N CYS A 372 -6.64 14.48 -4.60
CA CYS A 372 -6.46 14.92 -5.99
C CYS A 372 -6.40 13.71 -6.95
N PRO A 373 -6.60 13.90 -8.27
CA PRO A 373 -6.61 12.81 -9.24
C PRO A 373 -5.34 11.93 -9.23
N VAL A 374 -5.45 10.72 -9.76
CA VAL A 374 -4.36 9.73 -9.80
C VAL A 374 -3.75 9.72 -11.19
N ALA A 375 -2.42 9.74 -11.26
CA ALA A 375 -1.68 9.47 -12.49
C ALA A 375 -1.18 8.02 -12.47
N ASP A 376 -1.45 7.22 -13.49
CA ASP A 376 -0.94 5.84 -13.53
C ASP A 376 -0.76 5.26 -14.93
N CYS A 377 0.22 4.35 -15.01
CA CYS A 377 0.33 3.30 -16.00
C CYS A 377 0.51 2.00 -15.22
N PRO A 378 -0.60 1.31 -14.85
CA PRO A 378 -0.54 0.25 -13.87
C PRO A 378 -0.15 -1.11 -14.45
N VAL A 379 0.07 -1.21 -15.77
CA VAL A 379 0.27 -2.48 -16.49
C VAL A 379 1.73 -2.61 -16.93
N ASP A 380 2.30 -3.81 -16.84
CA ASP A 380 3.61 -4.08 -17.47
C ASP A 380 3.40 -4.23 -18.97
N LEU A 381 3.88 -3.26 -19.74
CA LEU A 381 3.74 -3.23 -21.19
C LEU A 381 4.75 -4.14 -21.90
N GLY A 382 5.81 -4.62 -21.23
CA GLY A 382 6.85 -5.44 -21.85
C GLY A 382 6.30 -6.72 -22.51
N PRO A 383 5.54 -7.58 -21.79
CA PRO A 383 5.03 -8.85 -22.31
C PRO A 383 4.20 -8.74 -23.59
N ASP A 384 3.31 -7.73 -23.65
CA ASP A 384 2.39 -7.51 -24.76
C ASP A 384 2.84 -6.38 -25.69
N CYS A 385 4.09 -5.91 -25.56
CA CYS A 385 4.64 -4.84 -26.37
C CYS A 385 4.67 -5.25 -27.86
N PRO A 386 4.24 -4.37 -28.79
CA PRO A 386 4.39 -4.61 -30.22
C PRO A 386 5.84 -4.97 -30.58
N SER A 387 6.03 -6.00 -31.40
CA SER A 387 7.35 -6.58 -31.64
C SER A 387 8.40 -5.60 -32.19
N VAL A 388 7.97 -4.52 -32.85
CA VAL A 388 8.86 -3.46 -33.36
C VAL A 388 9.36 -2.49 -32.28
N LEU A 389 8.70 -2.49 -31.12
CA LEU A 389 8.98 -1.65 -29.95
C LEU A 389 9.60 -2.44 -28.79
N GLN A 390 9.46 -3.77 -28.82
CA GLN A 390 9.75 -4.65 -27.70
C GLN A 390 11.24 -4.72 -27.37
N GLY A 391 11.54 -4.70 -26.07
CA GLY A 391 12.87 -4.82 -25.53
C GLY A 391 13.30 -3.57 -24.75
N PRO A 392 14.41 -3.64 -24.01
CA PRO A 392 15.41 -4.71 -24.00
C PRO A 392 14.91 -6.00 -23.33
N PHE A 393 15.65 -7.10 -23.52
CA PHE A 393 15.29 -8.43 -23.00
C PHE A 393 16.28 -8.85 -21.91
N ASP A 394 15.81 -9.62 -20.94
CA ASP A 394 16.68 -10.26 -19.95
C ASP A 394 17.41 -11.50 -20.51
N SER A 395 18.14 -12.20 -19.63
CA SER A 395 18.93 -13.39 -20.01
C SER A 395 18.09 -14.60 -20.45
N ILE A 396 16.81 -14.65 -20.11
CA ILE A 396 15.88 -15.71 -20.51
C ILE A 396 14.95 -15.30 -21.66
N GLY A 397 15.10 -14.08 -22.17
CA GLY A 397 14.32 -13.54 -23.29
C GLY A 397 13.00 -12.88 -22.87
N PHE A 398 12.81 -12.57 -21.59
CA PHE A 398 11.66 -11.78 -21.13
C PHE A 398 11.85 -10.31 -21.53
N PRO A 399 10.82 -9.67 -22.12
CA PRO A 399 10.86 -8.26 -22.52
C PRO A 399 10.76 -7.34 -21.29
N LEU A 400 11.86 -6.72 -20.89
CA LEU A 400 11.94 -5.82 -19.73
C LEU A 400 11.34 -4.44 -19.97
N GLY A 401 11.07 -4.09 -21.23
CA GLY A 401 10.50 -2.81 -21.58
C GLY A 401 9.90 -2.77 -22.98
N CYS A 402 9.27 -1.63 -23.26
CA CYS A 402 8.58 -1.30 -24.49
C CYS A 402 8.96 0.13 -24.91
N LYS A 403 9.70 0.29 -26.00
CA LYS A 403 10.09 1.61 -26.51
C LYS A 403 8.87 2.37 -27.02
N SER A 404 8.86 3.70 -26.86
CA SER A 404 7.94 4.51 -27.66
C SER A 404 8.37 4.48 -29.14
N ALA A 405 7.46 4.84 -30.04
CA ALA A 405 7.77 4.92 -31.48
C ALA A 405 8.97 5.84 -31.76
N CYS A 406 9.09 6.95 -31.02
CA CYS A 406 10.22 7.86 -31.11
C CYS A 406 11.55 7.17 -30.79
N PHE A 407 11.64 6.45 -29.67
CA PHE A 407 12.89 5.77 -29.27
C PHE A 407 13.15 4.46 -30.00
N ALA A 408 12.13 3.88 -30.63
CA ALA A 408 12.30 2.84 -31.63
C ALA A 408 12.77 3.39 -33.00
N ASN A 409 12.69 4.72 -33.20
CA ASN A 409 13.06 5.41 -34.43
C ASN A 409 12.39 4.81 -35.67
N LEU A 410 11.07 4.58 -35.59
CA LEU A 410 10.32 3.85 -36.61
C LEU A 410 10.30 4.57 -37.98
N ASP A 411 10.25 5.90 -37.96
CA ASP A 411 10.30 6.73 -39.16
C ASP A 411 11.72 7.04 -39.67
N GLY A 412 12.74 6.72 -38.87
CA GLY A 412 14.15 6.88 -39.21
C GLY A 412 14.73 8.29 -39.02
N ASP A 413 13.97 9.25 -38.50
CA ASP A 413 14.44 10.64 -38.31
C ASP A 413 13.86 11.32 -37.06
N GLN A 414 14.41 10.99 -35.90
CA GLN A 414 14.01 11.63 -34.62
C GLN A 414 14.13 13.16 -34.59
N ALA A 415 14.88 13.80 -35.50
CA ALA A 415 15.02 15.26 -35.53
C ALA A 415 13.84 15.97 -36.24
N ASN A 416 13.09 15.25 -37.08
CA ASN A 416 11.92 15.74 -37.79
C ASN A 416 10.85 14.65 -37.91
N SER A 417 10.33 14.24 -36.76
CA SER A 417 9.51 13.03 -36.61
C SER A 417 8.14 13.37 -36.00
N PRO A 418 7.03 12.85 -36.56
CA PRO A 418 5.74 12.88 -35.88
C PRO A 418 5.72 11.96 -34.65
N ASP A 419 6.53 10.90 -34.58
CA ASP A 419 6.60 10.04 -33.39
C ASP A 419 7.30 10.74 -32.22
N CYS A 420 8.26 11.63 -32.50
CA CYS A 420 8.98 12.42 -31.51
C CYS A 420 8.43 13.84 -31.31
N CYS A 421 7.42 14.24 -32.09
CA CYS A 421 6.95 15.63 -32.20
C CYS A 421 8.08 16.65 -32.35
N SER A 422 8.96 16.43 -33.33
CA SER A 422 10.17 17.24 -33.56
C SER A 422 10.19 17.86 -34.96
N GLY A 423 11.04 18.87 -35.16
CA GLY A 423 11.20 19.54 -36.45
C GLY A 423 9.91 20.24 -36.90
N GLN A 424 9.33 19.81 -38.03
CA GLN A 424 8.06 20.33 -38.55
C GLN A 424 6.84 19.87 -37.74
N PHE A 425 7.03 18.93 -36.81
CA PHE A 425 6.00 18.38 -35.94
C PHE A 425 6.10 18.95 -34.50
N ASP A 426 6.75 20.08 -34.29
CA ASP A 426 7.06 20.65 -32.96
C ASP A 426 5.91 21.39 -32.26
N THR A 427 4.69 21.30 -32.78
CA THR A 427 3.47 21.86 -32.16
C THR A 427 2.35 20.83 -32.06
N PRO A 428 1.39 20.98 -31.11
CA PRO A 428 0.22 20.09 -31.02
C PRO A 428 -0.61 20.03 -32.31
N GLN A 429 -0.65 21.12 -33.08
CA GLN A 429 -1.39 21.16 -34.36
C GLN A 429 -0.69 20.37 -35.46
N THR A 430 0.64 20.35 -35.45
CA THR A 430 1.46 19.64 -36.44
C THR A 430 1.74 18.19 -36.03
N CYS A 431 1.69 17.86 -34.74
CA CYS A 431 1.85 16.50 -34.19
C CYS A 431 0.59 16.04 -33.45
N PRO A 432 -0.50 15.76 -34.18
CA PRO A 432 -1.69 15.17 -33.57
C PRO A 432 -1.43 13.70 -33.21
N SER A 433 -2.10 13.18 -32.19
CA SER A 433 -2.01 11.78 -31.78
C SER A 433 -2.27 10.76 -32.90
N SER A 434 -3.06 11.12 -33.92
CA SER A 434 -3.30 10.28 -35.10
C SER A 434 -2.07 10.08 -36.00
N GLY A 435 -1.05 10.93 -35.85
CA GLY A 435 0.22 10.84 -36.58
C GLY A 435 1.32 10.12 -35.81
N VAL A 436 1.09 9.78 -34.55
CA VAL A 436 2.05 9.10 -33.67
C VAL A 436 1.79 7.60 -33.73
N GLU A 437 2.77 6.83 -34.18
CA GLU A 437 2.66 5.37 -34.24
C GLU A 437 2.51 4.77 -32.84
N PHE A 438 1.67 3.73 -32.72
CA PHE A 438 1.38 3.02 -31.48
C PHE A 438 0.79 3.86 -30.33
N TYR A 439 0.40 5.13 -30.54
CA TYR A 439 -0.29 5.95 -29.53
C TYR A 439 -1.47 5.22 -28.87
N SER A 440 -2.33 4.59 -29.68
CA SER A 440 -3.50 3.87 -29.17
C SER A 440 -3.16 2.65 -28.32
N TYR A 441 -1.99 2.04 -28.53
CA TYR A 441 -1.52 0.92 -27.70
C TYR A 441 -1.14 1.43 -26.31
N PHE A 442 -0.26 2.43 -26.22
CA PHE A 442 0.17 3.00 -24.94
C PHE A 442 -1.00 3.63 -24.19
N LYS A 443 -1.78 4.48 -24.86
CA LYS A 443 -2.92 5.17 -24.23
C LYS A 443 -4.05 4.22 -23.85
N GLY A 444 -4.26 3.17 -24.64
CA GLY A 444 -5.28 2.16 -24.35
C GLY A 444 -4.98 1.34 -23.10
N ASN A 445 -3.71 1.00 -22.87
CA ASN A 445 -3.30 0.25 -21.67
C ASN A 445 -3.08 1.17 -20.45
N CYS A 446 -2.68 2.42 -20.67
CA CYS A 446 -2.36 3.39 -19.63
C CYS A 446 -3.11 4.71 -19.86
N PRO A 447 -4.43 4.74 -19.60
CA PRO A 447 -5.28 5.88 -19.95
C PRO A 447 -4.98 7.16 -19.15
N ASN A 448 -4.40 7.02 -17.95
CA ASN A 448 -4.10 8.13 -17.04
C ASN A 448 -2.63 8.60 -17.09
N ALA A 449 -1.90 8.21 -18.15
CA ALA A 449 -0.51 8.57 -18.38
C ALA A 449 -0.35 9.33 -19.71
N TYR A 450 0.72 10.10 -19.85
CA TYR A 450 1.17 10.60 -21.15
C TYR A 450 1.61 9.43 -22.02
N ALA A 451 1.05 9.32 -23.23
CA ALA A 451 1.50 8.35 -24.23
C ALA A 451 2.43 8.97 -25.30
N TYR A 452 2.46 10.30 -25.42
CA TYR A 452 3.35 11.05 -26.32
C TYR A 452 3.45 12.53 -25.89
N ALA A 453 4.31 13.32 -26.53
CA ALA A 453 4.68 14.66 -26.08
C ALA A 453 3.56 15.71 -26.01
N PHE A 454 2.47 15.59 -26.79
CA PHE A 454 1.36 16.55 -26.80
C PHE A 454 0.00 15.91 -26.41
N ASP A 455 0.03 15.00 -25.43
CA ASP A 455 -1.14 14.22 -25.01
C ASP A 455 -2.13 14.98 -24.11
N GLU A 456 -1.93 16.28 -23.89
CA GLU A 456 -2.86 17.11 -23.10
C GLU A 456 -4.28 17.07 -23.66
N SER A 457 -4.41 16.90 -24.98
CA SER A 457 -5.71 16.79 -25.65
C SER A 457 -6.53 15.57 -25.21
N SER A 458 -5.91 14.55 -24.58
CA SER A 458 -6.63 13.43 -23.97
C SER A 458 -7.39 13.82 -22.71
N ASN A 459 -7.00 14.92 -22.04
CA ASN A 459 -7.47 15.36 -20.72
C ASN A 459 -7.22 14.36 -19.58
N THR A 460 -6.35 13.38 -19.81
CA THR A 460 -6.02 12.31 -18.85
C THR A 460 -4.51 12.04 -18.79
N ALA A 461 -3.70 12.90 -19.39
CA ALA A 461 -2.24 12.77 -19.39
C ALA A 461 -1.60 13.54 -18.24
N LEU A 462 -2.11 14.76 -17.97
CA LEU A 462 -1.61 15.66 -16.94
C LEU A 462 -2.63 15.83 -15.82
N TRP A 463 -2.17 15.70 -14.58
CA TRP A 463 -3.00 15.85 -13.39
C TRP A 463 -2.53 17.04 -12.56
N THR A 464 -3.48 17.63 -11.85
CA THR A 464 -3.23 18.82 -11.04
C THR A 464 -3.79 18.67 -9.63
N CYS A 465 -3.07 19.19 -8.65
CA CYS A 465 -3.54 19.34 -7.28
C CYS A 465 -3.34 20.80 -6.84
N ASP A 466 -4.25 21.33 -6.02
CA ASP A 466 -4.08 22.67 -5.45
C ASP A 466 -2.92 22.68 -4.46
N SER A 467 -1.84 23.43 -4.76
CA SER A 467 -0.65 23.50 -3.90
C SER A 467 -0.96 24.07 -2.52
N GLY A 468 -2.06 24.83 -2.37
CA GLY A 468 -2.54 25.32 -1.08
C GLY A 468 -3.00 24.20 -0.13
N LYS A 469 -3.20 22.97 -0.63
CA LYS A 469 -3.50 21.80 0.18
C LYS A 469 -2.26 21.12 0.76
N SER A 470 -1.05 21.50 0.32
CA SER A 470 0.22 20.87 0.74
C SER A 470 0.16 19.34 0.64
N ALA A 471 -0.15 18.85 -0.56
CA ALA A 471 -0.29 17.42 -0.82
C ALA A 471 1.03 16.68 -0.56
N ASP A 472 0.97 15.57 0.17
CA ASP A 472 2.01 14.54 0.15
C ASP A 472 1.67 13.54 -0.95
N TYR A 473 2.68 13.10 -1.72
CA TYR A 473 2.49 12.16 -2.82
C TYR A 473 3.04 10.78 -2.49
N THR A 474 2.41 9.74 -3.04
CA THR A 474 2.92 8.37 -3.02
C THR A 474 3.18 7.91 -4.45
N LEU A 475 4.42 7.56 -4.77
CA LEU A 475 4.81 6.90 -6.01
C LEU A 475 4.96 5.40 -5.75
N THR A 476 4.15 4.59 -6.42
CA THR A 476 4.20 3.13 -6.34
C THR A 476 4.71 2.55 -7.65
N PHE A 477 5.75 1.73 -7.59
CA PHE A 477 6.17 0.84 -8.67
C PHE A 477 5.40 -0.47 -8.58
N CYS A 478 5.01 -1.00 -9.73
CA CYS A 478 4.19 -2.21 -9.84
C CYS A 478 2.88 -2.14 -9.03
N PRO A 479 2.08 -1.05 -9.16
CA PRO A 479 0.80 -0.93 -8.47
C PRO A 479 -0.16 -2.04 -8.90
N ASN A 480 -0.98 -2.53 -7.95
CA ASN A 480 -1.94 -3.59 -8.23
C ASN A 480 -3.02 -3.12 -9.23
N THR A 481 -3.14 -3.83 -10.35
CA THR A 481 -4.13 -3.59 -11.41
C THR A 481 -5.54 -4.03 -11.00
N THR A 482 -6.21 -3.24 -10.17
CA THR A 482 -7.66 -3.42 -9.92
C THR A 482 -8.50 -2.39 -10.66
N ALA A 483 -8.54 -2.49 -12.01
CA ALA A 483 -9.50 -1.74 -12.81
C ALA A 483 -9.82 -2.34 -14.21
N THR A 484 -9.98 -3.66 -14.37
CA THR A 484 -10.93 -4.25 -15.36
C THR A 484 -10.90 -5.77 -15.32
N ALA A 485 -11.92 -6.38 -14.73
CA ALA A 485 -12.19 -7.81 -14.88
C ALA A 485 -12.82 -8.07 -16.26
N THR A 486 -12.05 -8.67 -17.19
CA THR A 486 -12.63 -9.40 -18.32
C THR A 486 -12.46 -10.89 -18.09
N SER A 487 -13.61 -11.55 -18.03
CA SER A 487 -13.84 -12.98 -17.84
C SER A 487 -13.02 -13.87 -18.77
N PHE A 488 -12.30 -14.84 -18.20
CA PHE A 488 -11.92 -16.06 -18.92
C PHE A 488 -12.26 -17.30 -18.10
N GLY A 489 -13.25 -18.04 -18.62
CA GLY A 489 -13.12 -19.49 -18.84
C GLY A 489 -13.03 -20.38 -17.60
N ASN A 490 -14.19 -20.72 -17.06
CA ASN A 490 -14.42 -21.83 -16.15
C ASN A 490 -13.84 -23.15 -16.71
N ALA A 491 -12.88 -23.76 -16.01
CA ALA A 491 -12.44 -25.13 -16.25
C ALA A 491 -12.44 -25.90 -14.93
N SER A 492 -13.54 -26.60 -14.68
CA SER A 492 -13.66 -27.57 -13.59
C SER A 492 -12.67 -28.72 -13.80
N LEU A 493 -11.88 -29.05 -12.78
CA LEU A 493 -11.25 -30.36 -12.69
C LEU A 493 -11.62 -31.03 -11.35
N SER A 494 -12.08 -32.26 -11.53
CA SER A 494 -12.65 -33.20 -10.58
C SER A 494 -11.68 -33.73 -9.53
N THR A 495 -12.20 -33.89 -8.32
CA THR A 495 -11.67 -34.71 -7.22
C THR A 495 -11.47 -36.17 -7.60
N PRO A 496 -10.57 -36.88 -6.88
CA PRO A 496 -10.97 -38.14 -6.29
C PRO A 496 -10.60 -38.26 -4.80
N SER A 497 -11.56 -38.82 -4.06
CA SER A 497 -11.48 -39.23 -2.67
C SER A 497 -10.60 -40.47 -2.47
N SER A 498 -9.88 -40.54 -1.34
CA SER A 498 -9.57 -41.83 -0.70
C SER A 498 -9.36 -41.68 0.81
N THR A 499 -9.91 -42.67 1.52
CA THR A 499 -10.25 -42.73 2.94
C THR A 499 -9.15 -43.37 3.80
N THR A 500 -9.21 -43.10 5.11
CA THR A 500 -8.64 -43.84 6.28
C THR A 500 -7.11 -43.87 6.44
N SER A 501 -6.49 -43.74 7.63
CA SER A 501 -6.89 -44.12 8.99
C SER A 501 -6.08 -43.37 10.07
N SER A 502 -6.74 -43.17 11.21
CA SER A 502 -6.28 -42.61 12.49
C SER A 502 -5.16 -43.39 13.20
N SER A 503 -4.32 -42.66 13.95
CA SER A 503 -3.74 -43.11 15.22
C SER A 503 -3.42 -41.89 16.09
N GLY A 504 -4.04 -41.83 17.27
CA GLY A 504 -3.99 -40.68 18.18
C GLY A 504 -2.69 -40.55 18.98
N GLY A 505 -2.43 -39.32 19.41
CA GLY A 505 -1.43 -38.95 20.39
C GLY A 505 -1.97 -37.77 21.21
N THR A 506 -2.38 -38.07 22.45
CA THR A 506 -2.76 -37.12 23.50
C THR A 506 -1.54 -36.34 24.00
N SER A 507 -1.64 -35.01 24.09
CA SER A 507 -0.80 -34.16 24.97
C SER A 507 -1.51 -32.82 25.19
N SER A 508 -2.24 -32.70 26.29
CA SER A 508 -1.87 -31.87 27.46
C SER A 508 -2.17 -30.38 27.28
N THR A 509 -3.40 -30.04 27.65
CA THR A 509 -3.88 -28.72 28.03
C THR A 509 -3.05 -28.11 29.17
N THR A 510 -2.43 -26.97 28.91
CA THR A 510 -2.27 -25.88 29.88
C THR A 510 -2.46 -24.58 29.12
N GLY A 511 -3.58 -23.91 29.39
CA GLY A 511 -3.87 -22.60 28.83
C GLY A 511 -2.96 -21.58 29.48
N ASP A 512 -2.02 -21.06 28.71
CA ASP A 512 -1.39 -19.77 29.00
C ASP A 512 -2.30 -18.67 28.48
N PRO A 513 -2.45 -17.55 29.21
CA PRO A 513 -3.20 -16.41 28.72
C PRO A 513 -2.46 -15.89 27.49
N ILE A 514 -3.13 -15.92 26.34
CA ILE A 514 -2.71 -15.13 25.18
C ILE A 514 -2.60 -13.70 25.70
N ILE A 515 -1.39 -13.15 25.76
CA ILE A 515 -1.18 -11.73 25.98
C ILE A 515 -1.71 -11.07 24.70
N VAL A 516 -3.03 -10.87 24.62
CA VAL A 516 -3.61 -9.85 23.76
C VAL A 516 -2.99 -8.57 24.28
N SER A 517 -2.14 -7.95 23.48
CA SER A 517 -1.45 -6.73 23.85
C SER A 517 -2.46 -5.71 24.41
N ARG A 518 -2.09 -5.06 25.52
CA ARG A 518 -2.92 -4.00 26.16
C ARG A 518 -3.26 -2.85 25.21
N ALA A 519 -2.62 -2.77 24.03
CA ALA A 519 -2.90 -1.86 22.92
C ALA A 519 -4.40 -1.79 22.57
N PHE A 520 -5.12 -2.90 22.79
CA PHE A 520 -6.53 -3.01 22.50
C PHE A 520 -7.47 -2.24 23.46
N SER A 521 -6.97 -1.79 24.62
CA SER A 521 -7.79 -1.23 25.71
C SER A 521 -7.73 0.29 25.92
N ASP A 522 -6.77 1.00 25.31
CA ASP A 522 -6.64 2.46 25.44
C ASP A 522 -6.86 3.13 24.08
N ALA A 523 -8.12 3.50 23.81
CA ALA A 523 -8.64 4.04 22.55
C ALA A 523 -8.11 5.43 22.13
N ARG A 524 -6.91 5.82 22.59
CA ARG A 524 -6.33 7.14 22.34
C ARG A 524 -5.28 7.18 21.23
N GLN A 525 -4.81 6.03 20.76
CA GLN A 525 -3.44 5.94 20.25
C GLN A 525 -3.29 5.73 18.74
N GLY A 526 -4.37 5.67 17.94
CA GLY A 526 -4.37 5.37 16.49
C GLY A 526 -4.29 6.58 15.53
N VAL A 527 -4.12 6.35 14.22
CA VAL A 527 -4.20 7.41 13.18
C VAL A 527 -5.57 8.10 13.25
N MET A 528 -5.60 9.41 13.47
CA MET A 528 -6.84 10.17 13.67
C MET A 528 -7.48 10.61 12.34
N CYS A 529 -8.77 10.29 12.16
CA CYS A 529 -9.58 10.79 11.06
C CYS A 529 -10.81 11.54 11.58
N THR A 530 -11.01 12.80 11.14
CA THR A 530 -12.19 13.61 11.51
C THR A 530 -13.16 13.67 10.34
N LEU A 531 -14.36 13.11 10.51
CA LEU A 531 -15.44 13.21 9.54
C LEU A 531 -16.06 14.63 9.61
N VAL A 532 -15.68 15.53 8.71
CA VAL A 532 -16.38 16.81 8.54
C VAL A 532 -17.65 16.56 7.73
N VAL A 533 -18.75 16.24 8.39
CA VAL A 533 -20.07 16.23 7.74
C VAL A 533 -20.48 17.69 7.52
N ALA A 534 -20.21 18.22 6.32
CA ALA A 534 -20.79 19.47 5.88
C ALA A 534 -22.30 19.27 5.63
N LEU A 535 -23.12 19.42 6.68
CA LEU A 535 -24.55 19.59 6.53
C LEU A 535 -24.79 20.95 5.85
N SER A 536 -24.96 20.95 4.53
CA SER A 536 -25.53 22.09 3.84
C SER A 536 -27.02 22.17 4.19
N VAL A 537 -27.34 22.88 5.27
CA VAL A 537 -28.70 23.34 5.50
C VAL A 537 -28.94 24.46 4.50
N GLY A 538 -29.54 24.11 3.36
CA GLY A 538 -29.95 25.08 2.36
C GLY A 538 -30.98 26.05 2.95
N LEU A 539 -30.53 27.20 3.45
CA LEU A 539 -31.39 28.36 3.58
C LEU A 539 -31.61 28.91 2.17
N GLY A 540 -32.73 28.52 1.56
CA GLY A 540 -33.28 29.23 0.43
C GLY A 540 -33.58 30.66 0.83
N LEU A 541 -32.81 31.60 0.27
CA LEU A 541 -33.19 33.01 0.25
C LEU A 541 -33.51 33.38 -1.19
N ALA A 542 -34.80 33.25 -1.51
CA ALA A 542 -35.39 33.97 -2.63
C ALA A 542 -35.40 35.46 -2.30
N ILE A 543 -34.72 36.27 -3.11
CA ILE A 543 -35.04 37.70 -3.24
C ILE A 543 -35.15 38.00 -4.73
N ALA A 544 -36.39 38.25 -5.14
CA ALA A 544 -36.75 38.94 -6.36
C ALA A 544 -36.92 40.44 -6.10
N LEU A 545 -36.88 41.22 -7.19
CA LEU A 545 -37.19 42.66 -7.34
C LEU A 545 -36.05 43.59 -6.94
N THR A 546 -35.54 44.51 -7.77
CA THR A 546 -36.02 45.17 -9.00
C THR A 546 -34.88 45.48 -9.95
#